data_AF-A0A3B9M9G1-F1
#
_entry.id   AF-A0A3B9M9G1-F1
#
_cell.length_a   1.000
_cell.length_b   1.000
_cell.length_c   1.000
_cell.angle_alpha   90.00
_cell.angle_beta   90.00
_cell.angle_gamma   90.00
#
_symmetry.space_group_name_H-M   'P 1'
#
loop_
_entity.id
_entity.type
_entity.pdbx_description
1 polymer ?
#
loop_
_entity_poly.entity_id
_entity_poly.type
_entity_poly.pdbx_seq_one_letter_code
_entity_poly.pdbx_strand_id
1 'polypeptide(L)' 'AGTKYRGEFEERLKKIIDEIRSSREVVLFIDELHTLVHAGAAEGAIDAATILNPALARGEIQCIRG' A
#
# COMPACT_ATOMS: atom_id res chain seq x y z
N ALA A 1 -20.88 10.17 1.72
CA ALA A 1 -20.68 9.02 2.62
C ALA A 1 -19.35 8.29 2.36
N GLY A 2 -18.91 8.10 1.11
CA GLY A 2 -17.64 7.41 0.79
C GLY A 2 -16.33 8.15 1.11
N THR A 3 -16.31 9.48 1.07
CA THR A 3 -15.06 10.26 1.28
C THR A 3 -14.43 10.11 2.67
N LYS A 4 -15.22 9.82 3.71
CA LYS A 4 -14.72 9.62 5.08
C LYS A 4 -13.99 8.29 5.24
N TYR A 5 -14.50 7.22 4.61
CA TYR A 5 -13.90 5.89 4.64
C TYR A 5 -12.61 5.83 3.82
N ARG A 6 -12.53 6.61 2.73
CA ARG A 6 -11.32 6.77 1.93
C ARG A 6 -10.16 7.40 2.71
N GLY A 7 -10.40 8.52 3.40
CA GLY A 7 -9.35 9.20 4.17
C GLY A 7 -8.80 8.35 5.33
N GLU A 8 -9.68 7.62 6.02
CA GLU A 8 -9.26 6.72 7.11
C GLU A 8 -8.43 5.53 6.60
N PHE A 9 -8.80 4.97 5.45
CA PHE A 9 -8.01 3.91 4.82
C PHE A 9 -6.63 4.40 4.40
N GLU A 10 -6.56 5.57 3.78
CA GLU A 10 -5.29 6.19 3.37
C GLU A 10 -4.37 6.46 4.57
N GLU A 11 -4.91 7.01 5.67
CA GLU A 11 -4.14 7.24 6.89
C GLU A 11 -3.61 5.93 7.50
N ARG A 12 -4.43 4.89 7.54
CA ARG A 12 -4.00 3.57 8.04
C ARG A 12 -2.89 2.99 7.17
N LEU A 13 -3.02 3.09 5.85
CA LEU A 13 -2.01 2.58 4.94
C LEU A 13 -0.69 3.35 5.04
N LYS A 14 -0.73 4.68 5.16
CA LYS A 14 0.46 5.50 5.38
C LYS A 14 1.21 5.09 6.64
N LYS A 15 0.49 4.88 7.76
CA LYS A 15 1.10 4.41 9.02
C LYS A 15 1.84 3.08 8.86
N ILE A 16 1.22 2.11 8.19
CA ILE A 16 1.85 0.81 7.92
C ILE A 16 3.13 0.99 7.10
N ILE A 17 3.10 1.83 6.07
CA ILE A 17 4.26 2.09 5.23
C ILE A 17 5.39 2.79 5.98
N ASP A 18 5.07 3.73 6.85
CA ASP A 18 6.07 4.42 7.65
C ASP A 18 6.72 3.48 8.69
N GLU A 19 5.95 2.55 9.27
CA GLU A 19 6.49 1.50 10.14
C GLU A 19 7.43 0.55 9.38
N ILE A 20 7.04 0.11 8.18
CA ILE A 20 7.86 -0.75 7.33
C ILE A 20 9.15 -0.06 6.93
N ARG A 21 9.09 1.23 6.56
CA ARG A 21 10.31 2.03 6.24
C ARG A 21 11.28 2.13 7.41
N SER A 22 10.77 2.13 8.64
CA SER A 22 11.58 2.19 9.86
C SER A 22 12.29 0.86 10.16
N SER A 23 11.77 -0.26 9.65
CA SER A 23 12.35 -1.60 9.83
C SER A 23 12.86 -2.21 8.53
N ARG A 24 14.19 -2.22 8.34
CA ARG A 24 14.84 -2.83 7.16
C ARG A 24 14.70 -4.36 7.06
N GLU A 25 14.14 -5.01 8.07
CA GLU A 25 13.95 -6.46 8.13
C GLU A 25 12.56 -6.90 7.67
N VAL A 26 11.71 -5.98 7.22
CA VAL A 26 10.36 -6.30 6.74
C VAL A 26 10.38 -6.51 5.23
N VAL A 27 10.00 -7.71 4.82
CA VAL A 27 9.77 -8.05 3.41
C VAL A 27 8.27 -8.14 3.17
N LEU A 28 7.75 -7.31 2.28
CA LEU A 28 6.35 -7.31 1.89
C LEU A 28 6.13 -8.36 0.79
N PHE A 29 5.26 -9.33 1.02
CA PHE A 29 4.83 -10.25 -0.03
C PHE A 29 3.51 -9.76 -0.61
N ILE A 30 3.52 -9.40 -1.90
CA ILE A 30 2.29 -9.05 -2.62
C ILE A 30 2.11 -10.10 -3.72
N ASP A 31 1.22 -11.05 -3.46
CA ASP A 31 0.88 -12.14 -4.39
C ASP A 31 0.27 -11.56 -5.68
N GLU A 32 -0.73 -10.69 -5.54
CA GLU A 32 -1.35 -10.03 -6.69
C GLU A 32 -1.66 -8.56 -6.40
N LEU A 33 -0.79 -7.66 -6.89
CA LEU A 33 -1.05 -6.21 -6.87
C LEU A 33 -2.38 -5.89 -7.56
N HIS A 34 -2.70 -6.59 -8.64
CA HIS A 34 -3.96 -6.44 -9.37
C HIS A 34 -5.19 -6.88 -8.59
N THR A 35 -5.04 -7.70 -7.55
CA THR A 35 -6.14 -8.13 -6.66
C THR A 35 -6.39 -7.09 -5.58
N LEU A 36 -5.36 -6.38 -5.12
CA LEU A 36 -5.55 -5.15 -4.35
C LEU A 36 -6.28 -4.11 -5.22
N VAL A 37 -5.80 -3.88 -6.46
CA VAL A 37 -6.39 -2.94 -7.43
C VAL A 37 -7.83 -3.32 -7.84
N HIS A 38 -8.13 -4.60 -8.07
CA HIS A 38 -9.48 -5.06 -8.45
C HIS A 38 -10.44 -5.19 -7.27
N ALA A 39 -9.97 -5.58 -6.08
CA ALA A 39 -10.76 -5.45 -4.86
C ALA A 39 -11.15 -3.97 -4.63
N GLY A 40 -10.31 -3.04 -5.10
CA GLY A 40 -10.56 -1.61 -5.11
C GLY A 40 -11.34 -1.03 -6.29
N ALA A 41 -12.15 -1.83 -6.98
CA ALA A 41 -13.42 -1.28 -7.48
C ALA A 41 -14.28 -0.74 -6.31
N ALA A 42 -13.98 -1.15 -5.07
CA ALA A 42 -14.38 -0.49 -3.83
C ALA A 42 -13.31 0.54 -3.38
N GLU A 43 -13.47 1.80 -3.79
CA GLU A 43 -12.90 3.08 -3.27
C GLU A 43 -11.41 3.22 -2.84
N GLY A 44 -10.63 2.20 -2.48
CA GLY A 44 -9.35 2.34 -1.75
C GLY A 44 -8.06 1.86 -2.45
N ALA A 45 -8.13 1.09 -3.54
CA ALA A 45 -6.90 0.52 -4.10
C ALA A 45 -6.09 1.43 -5.02
N ILE A 46 -6.75 2.43 -5.63
CA ILE A 46 -6.07 3.48 -6.39
C ILE A 46 -5.13 4.28 -5.45
N ASP A 47 -5.55 4.48 -4.20
CA ASP A 47 -4.75 5.21 -3.19
C ASP A 47 -3.55 4.38 -2.72
N ALA A 48 -3.71 3.05 -2.61
CA ALA A 48 -2.62 2.16 -2.19
C ALA A 48 -1.47 2.10 -3.20
N ALA A 49 -1.76 1.97 -4.49
CA ALA A 49 -0.74 1.97 -5.53
C ALA A 49 0.03 3.30 -5.58
N THR A 50 -0.65 4.43 -5.36
CA THR A 50 -0.04 5.77 -5.33
C THR A 50 0.94 5.94 -4.17
N ILE A 51 0.69 5.31 -3.03
CA ILE A 51 1.55 5.34 -1.84
C ILE A 51 2.72 4.35 -1.97
N LEU A 52 2.46 3.14 -2.48
CA LEU A 52 3.42 2.05 -2.56
C LEU A 52 4.46 2.26 -3.68
N ASN A 53 4.03 2.69 -4.88
CA ASN A 53 4.91 2.78 -6.05
C ASN A 53 6.16 3.65 -5.82
N PRO A 54 6.07 4.85 -5.20
CA PRO A 54 7.26 5.66 -4.93
C PRO A 54 8.22 5.00 -3.93
N ALA A 55 7.70 4.30 -2.91
CA ALA A 55 8.51 3.63 -1.90
C ALA A 55 9.26 2.41 -2.49
N LEU A 56 8.57 1.65 -3.34
CA LEU A 56 9.15 0.54 -4.10
C LEU A 56 10.20 1.02 -5.10
N ALA A 57 9.92 2.10 -5.86
CA ALA A 57 10.85 2.66 -6.83
C ALA A 57 12.14 3.20 -6.22
N ARG A 58 12.09 3.68 -4.97
CA ARG A 58 13.27 4.14 -4.21
C ARG A 58 14.01 3.01 -3.49
N GLY A 59 13.48 1.79 -3.50
CA GLY A 59 14.05 0.65 -2.77
C GLY A 59 13.95 0.78 -1.24
N GLU A 60 13.05 1.63 -0.74
CA GLU A 60 12.80 1.81 0.70
C GLU A 60 12.07 0.61 1.32
N ILE A 61 11.38 -0.16 0.48
CA ILE A 61 10.60 -1.33 0.88
C ILE A 61 11.06 -2.50 0.02
N GLN A 62 11.42 -3.61 0.66
CA GLN A 62 11.64 -4.87 -0.05
C GLN A 62 10.29 -5.54 -0.29
N CYS A 63 10.00 -5.81 -1.56
CA CYS A 63 8.79 -6.52 -1.97
C CYS A 63 9.16 -7.75 -2.79
N ILE A 64 8.58 -8.89 -2.45
CA ILE A 64 8.63 -10.10 -3.28
C ILE A 64 7.28 -10.23 -3.98
N ARG A 65 7.31 -10.39 -5.30
CA ARG A 65 6.12 -10.63 -6.12
C ARG A 65 6.09 -12.12 -6.49
N GLY A 66 4.96 -12.76 -6.23
CA GLY A 66 4.63 -14.11 -6.70
C GLY A 66 4.33 -14.15 -8.20
#